data_AF-A0A2A4GBN0-F1
#
_entry.id   AF-A0A2A4GBN0-F1
#
_cell.length_a   1.000
_cell.length_b   1.000
_cell.length_c   1.000
_cell.angle_alpha   90.00
_cell.angle_beta   90.00
_cell.angle_gamma   90.00
#
_symmetry.space_group_name_H-M   'P 1'
#
loop_
_entity.id
_entity.type
_entity.pdbx_description
1 polymer ?
#
loop_
_entity_poly.entity_id
_entity_poly.type
_entity_poly.pdbx_seq_one_letter_code
_entity_poly.pdbx_strand_id
1 'polypeptide(L)'
;MQGEHVIVGPLYALIGAALVLVTVWTPWLALDVLLLWSGIAFIAVSFAYWRNQPRLFRKRYTGQLPTLIHGLFAPFFVCTHLYNRWARHRDTEPAIQKIASGLYVGARLTRHDLNYIQTQGIGGILDVTAEFESLNSFSETREISYLSVPVLDHAYPSRSQLMRALQWIHQQRMRGETVVVHCALGRGRSVMVAAAYLWALEPDKNLNSVLNSIRSVRPKAQLNRRQFRALSRFQQDGALRLDRPIAWIIANPAAGGGKWQKHKQYIQDYLGEDYRVVVHHTRHNRRTYQLACRAVAHHADVVIAAGGDGTVNAVARALVNTDTPLGVLPLGTANALCHALWGIKSKFLSIDAACEVILDGIPNRIDTARCNGRIALLVVGVGFEQQMIRYAAREQKNQSGQWAYLQGLLGAANQNTKMTLSIRIDKQPSQTIETTSMVIANAAPMTTLLAQGRGQPNHADGKLDVTWLTPSVTKTGTVLSLAELALTSLLDTPVGRFTHHQQATHVAVRFPHTTDYVIDGEIYRDRKLDIRIQPRSLSILSPAVEDEETD
;
A
#
# COMPACT_ATOMS: atom_id res chain seq x y z
N MET A 1 -7.54 -32.95 14.39
CA MET A 1 -8.42 -31.86 14.84
C MET A 1 -8.09 -30.60 14.04
N GLN A 2 -9.02 -30.15 13.19
CA GLN A 2 -8.81 -29.21 12.08
C GLN A 2 -9.63 -27.91 12.25
N GLY A 3 -10.01 -27.56 13.48
CA GLY A 3 -11.21 -26.75 13.74
C GLY A 3 -11.08 -25.34 14.34
N GLU A 4 -9.90 -24.84 14.73
CA GLU A 4 -9.89 -23.60 15.56
C GLU A 4 -10.18 -22.30 14.79
N HIS A 5 -9.88 -22.22 13.48
CA HIS A 5 -10.19 -21.01 12.69
C HIS A 5 -11.61 -20.96 12.12
N VAL A 6 -12.31 -22.09 12.04
CA VAL A 6 -13.64 -22.14 11.42
C VAL A 6 -14.72 -21.64 12.38
N ILE A 7 -14.41 -21.50 13.67
CA ILE A 7 -15.45 -21.25 14.69
C ILE A 7 -15.54 -19.78 15.11
N VAL A 8 -14.42 -19.03 15.16
CA VAL A 8 -14.42 -17.68 15.78
C VAL A 8 -15.26 -16.65 15.03
N GLY A 9 -15.04 -16.50 13.71
CA GLY A 9 -15.83 -15.58 12.87
C GLY A 9 -17.32 -15.93 12.89
N PRO A 10 -17.70 -17.17 12.49
CA PRO A 10 -19.10 -17.59 12.52
C PRO A 10 -19.76 -17.49 13.90
N LEU A 11 -19.03 -17.72 15.00
CA LEU A 11 -19.54 -17.51 16.35
C LEU A 11 -19.89 -16.05 16.62
N TYR A 12 -19.04 -15.09 16.23
CA TYR A 12 -19.36 -13.68 16.38
C TYR A 12 -20.53 -13.26 15.48
N ALA A 13 -20.67 -13.82 14.28
CA ALA A 13 -21.85 -13.60 13.44
C ALA A 13 -23.13 -14.11 14.10
N LEU A 14 -23.09 -15.31 14.70
CA LEU A 14 -24.23 -15.89 15.41
C LEU A 14 -24.63 -15.09 16.64
N ILE A 15 -23.65 -14.67 17.45
CA ILE A 15 -23.88 -13.78 18.60
C ILE A 15 -24.50 -12.47 18.12
N GLY A 16 -23.93 -11.86 17.08
CA GLY A 16 -24.42 -10.60 16.54
C GLY A 16 -25.85 -10.71 16.00
N ALA A 17 -26.14 -11.74 15.20
CA ALA A 17 -27.47 -12.01 14.68
C ALA A 17 -28.50 -12.30 15.79
N ALA A 18 -28.12 -13.06 16.83
CA ALA A 18 -28.98 -13.32 17.97
C ALA A 18 -29.32 -12.02 18.73
N LEU A 19 -28.35 -11.14 18.95
CA LEU A 19 -28.56 -9.84 19.61
C LEU A 19 -29.53 -8.95 18.81
N VAL A 20 -29.38 -8.92 17.48
CA VAL A 20 -30.31 -8.19 16.58
C VAL A 20 -31.70 -8.83 16.58
N LEU A 21 -31.81 -10.16 16.59
CA LEU A 21 -33.11 -10.84 16.61
C LEU A 21 -33.89 -10.59 17.92
N VAL A 22 -33.19 -10.50 19.06
CA VAL A 22 -33.82 -10.21 20.36
C VAL A 22 -34.50 -8.84 20.35
N THR A 23 -34.02 -7.87 19.56
CA THR A 23 -34.63 -6.53 19.51
C THR A 23 -36.06 -6.52 18.95
N VAL A 24 -36.47 -7.59 18.27
CA VAL A 24 -37.85 -7.74 17.76
C VAL A 24 -38.85 -8.00 18.88
N TRP A 25 -38.38 -8.53 20.02
CA TRP A 25 -39.22 -9.03 21.11
C TRP A 25 -39.16 -8.15 22.37
N THR A 26 -38.34 -7.10 22.36
CA THR A 26 -38.11 -6.22 23.50
C THR A 26 -38.94 -4.94 23.36
N PRO A 27 -39.76 -4.57 24.36
CA PRO A 27 -40.54 -3.34 24.33
C PRO A 27 -39.75 -2.09 24.79
N TRP A 28 -38.44 -2.21 25.00
CA TRP A 28 -37.62 -1.19 25.66
C TRP A 28 -36.62 -0.56 24.68
N LEU A 29 -36.92 0.63 24.16
CA LEU A 29 -36.08 1.32 23.15
C LEU A 29 -34.59 1.42 23.54
N ALA A 30 -34.29 1.71 24.81
CA ALA A 30 -32.92 1.82 25.29
C ALA A 30 -32.16 0.47 25.22
N LEU A 31 -32.85 -0.63 25.47
CA LEU A 31 -32.30 -1.97 25.35
C LEU A 31 -32.07 -2.33 23.88
N ASP A 32 -33.01 -1.96 23.00
CA ASP A 32 -32.90 -2.19 21.55
C ASP A 32 -31.66 -1.50 20.96
N VAL A 33 -31.42 -0.23 21.33
CA VAL A 33 -30.23 0.51 20.90
C VAL A 33 -28.95 -0.19 21.35
N LEU A 34 -28.90 -0.67 22.59
CA LEU A 34 -27.73 -1.38 23.13
C LEU A 34 -27.49 -2.74 22.44
N LEU A 35 -28.56 -3.49 22.19
CA LEU A 35 -28.52 -4.78 21.50
C LEU A 35 -28.12 -4.63 20.03
N LEU A 36 -28.69 -3.64 19.32
CA LEU A 36 -28.32 -3.34 17.94
C LEU A 36 -26.87 -2.89 17.81
N TRP A 37 -26.42 -1.98 18.67
CA TRP A 37 -25.02 -1.54 18.70
C TRP A 37 -24.07 -2.72 18.94
N SER A 38 -24.39 -3.59 19.90
CA SER A 38 -23.61 -4.80 20.17
C SER A 38 -23.65 -5.77 18.99
N GLY A 39 -24.83 -5.99 18.40
CA GLY A 39 -25.02 -6.87 17.25
C GLY A 39 -24.20 -6.45 16.04
N ILE A 40 -24.28 -5.17 15.67
CA ILE A 40 -23.49 -4.56 14.58
C ILE A 40 -21.99 -4.69 14.87
N ALA A 41 -21.54 -4.42 16.10
CA ALA A 41 -20.15 -4.57 16.50
C ALA A 41 -19.63 -6.00 16.30
N PHE A 42 -20.38 -7.02 16.74
CA PHE A 42 -20.00 -8.42 16.58
C PHE A 42 -20.04 -8.89 15.11
N ILE A 43 -21.01 -8.44 14.31
CA ILE A 43 -21.08 -8.74 12.87
C ILE A 43 -19.88 -8.14 12.13
N ALA A 44 -19.56 -6.87 12.38
CA ALA A 44 -18.41 -6.21 11.76
C ALA A 44 -17.08 -6.89 12.14
N VAL A 45 -16.91 -7.26 13.42
CA VAL A 45 -15.73 -8.02 13.85
C VAL A 45 -15.68 -9.42 13.22
N SER A 46 -16.82 -10.11 13.13
CA SER A 46 -16.93 -11.39 12.42
C SER A 46 -16.40 -11.29 10.99
N PHE A 47 -16.82 -10.24 10.26
CA PHE A 47 -16.34 -9.98 8.91
C PHE A 47 -14.82 -9.78 8.86
N ALA A 48 -14.26 -9.04 9.82
CA ALA A 48 -12.80 -8.89 9.93
C ALA A 48 -12.07 -10.21 10.18
N TYR A 49 -12.60 -11.11 11.02
CA TYR A 49 -12.01 -12.45 11.20
C TYR A 49 -12.15 -13.32 9.95
N TRP A 50 -13.27 -13.21 9.23
CA TRP A 50 -13.49 -13.98 8.01
C TRP A 50 -12.54 -13.56 6.89
N ARG A 51 -12.36 -12.25 6.68
CA ARG A 51 -11.45 -11.67 5.69
C ARG A 51 -9.99 -11.53 6.17
N ASN A 52 -9.69 -11.91 7.42
CA ASN A 52 -8.39 -11.72 8.05
C ASN A 52 -7.88 -10.25 7.98
N GLN A 53 -8.75 -9.30 8.32
CA GLN A 53 -8.52 -7.85 8.23
C GLN A 53 -8.29 -7.22 9.62
N PRO A 54 -7.07 -7.28 10.20
CA PRO A 54 -6.77 -6.66 11.50
C PRO A 54 -6.92 -5.13 11.48
N ARG A 55 -6.95 -4.52 10.30
CA ARG A 55 -7.09 -3.08 10.09
C ARG A 55 -8.43 -2.52 10.54
N LEU A 56 -9.47 -3.34 10.72
CA LEU A 56 -10.75 -2.90 11.29
C LEU A 56 -10.56 -2.15 12.62
N PHE A 57 -9.63 -2.63 13.45
CA PHE A 57 -9.31 -2.02 14.74
C PHE A 57 -8.47 -0.73 14.61
N ARG A 58 -7.87 -0.48 13.44
CA ARG A 58 -7.03 0.70 13.14
C ARG A 58 -5.97 0.99 14.22
N LYS A 59 -5.42 -0.08 14.80
CA LYS A 59 -4.44 0.01 15.87
C LYS A 59 -3.17 0.68 15.36
N ARG A 60 -2.75 1.75 16.04
CA ARG A 60 -1.55 2.52 15.70
C ARG A 60 -0.29 1.73 16.04
N TYR A 61 0.85 2.16 15.50
CA TYR A 61 2.16 1.59 15.83
C TYR A 61 2.51 1.72 17.32
N THR A 62 1.97 2.75 18.00
CA THR A 62 2.07 2.96 19.45
C THR A 62 1.22 2.00 20.28
N GLY A 63 0.41 1.16 19.64
CA GLY A 63 -0.50 0.22 20.30
C GLY A 63 -1.85 0.80 20.72
N GLN A 64 -2.07 2.10 20.48
CA GLN A 64 -3.33 2.80 20.80
C GLN A 64 -4.42 2.57 19.74
N LEU A 65 -5.67 2.52 20.20
CA LEU A 65 -6.84 2.44 19.33
C LEU A 65 -7.55 3.82 19.25
N PRO A 66 -8.04 4.24 18.07
CA PRO A 66 -8.79 5.50 17.97
C PRO A 66 -10.03 5.52 18.88
N THR A 67 -10.35 6.66 19.49
CA THR A 67 -11.51 6.83 20.39
C THR A 67 -12.83 6.43 19.74
N LEU A 68 -12.99 6.70 18.44
CA LEU A 68 -14.16 6.26 17.67
C LEU A 68 -14.26 4.73 17.60
N ILE A 69 -13.14 4.03 17.40
CA ILE A 69 -13.10 2.55 17.36
C ILE A 69 -13.43 1.97 18.74
N HIS A 70 -12.96 2.62 19.82
CA HIS A 70 -13.33 2.26 21.18
C HIS A 70 -14.83 2.31 21.40
N GLY A 71 -15.48 3.41 21.00
CA GLY A 71 -16.93 3.55 21.10
C GLY A 71 -17.66 2.54 20.20
N LEU A 72 -17.22 2.35 18.97
CA LEU A 72 -17.90 1.47 18.02
C LEU A 72 -17.88 0.00 18.47
N PHE A 73 -16.74 -0.50 18.96
CA PHE A 73 -16.55 -1.90 19.32
C PHE A 73 -16.48 -2.16 20.83
N ALA A 74 -16.94 -1.24 21.67
CA ALA A 74 -16.90 -1.39 23.13
C ALA A 74 -17.50 -2.72 23.63
N PRO A 75 -18.66 -3.19 23.14
CA PRO A 75 -19.26 -4.45 23.61
C PRO A 75 -18.34 -5.65 23.34
N PHE A 76 -17.73 -5.68 22.16
CA PHE A 76 -16.74 -6.70 21.79
C PHE A 76 -15.49 -6.61 22.67
N PHE A 77 -14.97 -5.42 22.94
CA PHE A 77 -13.78 -5.24 23.80
C PHE A 77 -14.04 -5.67 25.24
N VAL A 78 -15.23 -5.40 25.79
CA VAL A 78 -15.61 -5.89 27.11
C VAL A 78 -15.62 -7.42 27.13
N CYS A 79 -16.28 -8.06 26.17
CA CYS A 79 -16.32 -9.52 26.09
C CYS A 79 -14.94 -10.15 25.94
N THR A 80 -14.09 -9.60 25.07
CA THR A 80 -12.72 -10.12 24.87
C THR A 80 -11.83 -9.88 26.09
N HIS A 81 -11.98 -8.76 26.80
CA HIS A 81 -11.25 -8.51 28.05
C HIS A 81 -11.68 -9.49 29.14
N LEU A 82 -12.98 -9.73 29.30
CA LEU A 82 -13.52 -10.70 30.26
C LEU A 82 -13.04 -12.12 29.94
N TYR A 83 -13.13 -12.53 28.67
CA TYR A 83 -12.64 -13.83 28.21
C TYR A 83 -11.13 -13.98 28.49
N ASN A 84 -10.32 -12.98 28.13
CA ASN A 84 -8.88 -13.03 28.35
C ASN A 84 -8.54 -13.09 29.85
N ARG A 85 -9.23 -12.31 30.69
CA ARG A 85 -9.06 -12.34 32.16
C ARG A 85 -9.42 -13.71 32.73
N TRP A 86 -10.54 -14.30 32.30
CA TRP A 86 -10.96 -15.64 32.70
C TRP A 86 -9.95 -16.71 32.26
N ALA A 87 -9.51 -16.65 31.00
CA ALA A 87 -8.55 -17.58 30.44
C ALA A 87 -7.19 -17.48 31.17
N ARG A 88 -6.76 -16.26 31.52
CA ARG A 88 -5.53 -16.01 32.29
C ARG A 88 -5.64 -16.46 33.74
N HIS A 89 -6.78 -16.31 34.39
CA HIS A 89 -6.98 -16.82 35.75
C HIS A 89 -6.90 -18.35 35.82
N ARG A 90 -7.30 -19.04 34.75
CA ARG A 90 -7.18 -20.50 34.62
C ARG A 90 -5.82 -20.94 34.07
N ASP A 91 -4.94 -20.00 33.75
CA ASP A 91 -3.64 -20.30 33.17
C ASP A 91 -2.60 -20.51 34.27
N THR A 92 -2.04 -21.71 34.33
CA THR A 92 -0.95 -22.07 35.24
C THR A 92 0.40 -21.50 34.82
N GLU A 93 0.54 -20.97 33.60
CA GLU A 93 1.81 -20.39 33.12
C GLU A 93 1.96 -18.91 33.51
N PRO A 94 3.17 -18.49 33.94
CA PRO A 94 3.49 -17.09 34.18
C PRO A 94 3.17 -16.20 32.98
N ALA A 95 2.82 -14.94 33.25
CA ALA A 95 2.46 -13.99 32.21
C ALA A 95 3.64 -13.71 31.26
N ILE A 96 4.86 -13.65 31.79
CA ILE A 96 6.09 -13.35 31.05
C ILE A 96 7.14 -14.41 31.42
N GLN A 97 7.83 -14.99 30.44
CA GLN A 97 8.90 -15.95 30.66
C GLN A 97 10.08 -15.72 29.72
N LYS A 98 11.30 -15.87 30.25
CA LYS A 98 12.56 -15.72 29.51
C LYS A 98 12.84 -16.96 28.68
N ILE A 99 12.73 -16.87 27.36
CA ILE A 99 12.95 -18.02 26.46
C ILE A 99 14.39 -18.08 25.94
N ALA A 100 15.10 -16.95 25.92
CA ALA A 100 16.50 -16.85 25.56
C ALA A 100 17.13 -15.61 26.23
N SER A 101 18.45 -15.46 26.13
CA SER A 101 19.13 -14.27 26.66
C SER A 101 18.55 -12.99 26.04
N GLY A 102 18.09 -12.04 26.86
CA GLY A 102 17.49 -10.78 26.38
C GLY A 102 16.17 -10.92 25.60
N LEU A 103 15.50 -12.09 25.63
CA LEU A 103 14.24 -12.32 24.91
C LEU A 103 13.22 -13.07 25.78
N TYR A 104 12.05 -12.45 25.94
CA TYR A 104 10.93 -12.96 26.72
C TYR A 104 9.71 -13.16 25.82
N VAL A 105 8.90 -14.17 26.15
CA VAL A 105 7.57 -14.35 25.54
C VAL A 105 6.52 -14.20 26.61
N GLY A 106 5.46 -13.46 26.30
CA GLY A 106 4.39 -13.18 27.24
C GLY A 106 2.97 -13.29 26.70
N ALA A 107 2.04 -13.42 27.64
CA ALA A 107 0.63 -13.11 27.45
C ALA A 107 0.39 -11.59 27.52
N ARG A 108 -0.88 -11.17 27.37
CA ARG A 108 -1.23 -9.75 27.38
C ARG A 108 -0.70 -9.09 28.66
N LEU A 109 0.06 -8.02 28.48
CA LEU A 109 0.64 -7.24 29.57
C LEU A 109 -0.43 -6.37 30.25
N THR A 110 -0.36 -6.32 31.58
CA THR A 110 -1.27 -5.56 32.44
C THR A 110 -0.48 -4.66 33.37
N ARG A 111 -1.16 -3.76 34.09
CA ARG A 111 -0.51 -2.87 35.08
C ARG A 111 0.26 -3.63 36.17
N HIS A 112 -0.14 -4.86 36.48
CA HIS A 112 0.55 -5.70 37.47
C HIS A 112 1.93 -6.16 36.99
N ASP A 113 2.16 -6.19 35.68
CA ASP A 113 3.41 -6.63 35.09
C ASP A 113 4.47 -5.52 35.05
N LEU A 114 4.10 -4.26 35.30
CA LEU A 114 5.01 -3.10 35.21
C LEU A 114 6.23 -3.24 36.12
N ASN A 115 6.03 -3.65 37.38
CA ASN A 115 7.14 -3.86 38.32
C ASN A 115 8.06 -4.98 37.85
N TYR A 116 7.50 -6.06 37.30
CA TYR A 116 8.29 -7.15 36.74
C TYR A 116 9.11 -6.69 35.51
N ILE A 117 8.50 -5.89 34.63
CA ILE A 117 9.16 -5.32 33.44
C ILE A 117 10.35 -4.43 33.85
N GLN A 118 10.15 -3.56 34.85
CA GLN A 118 11.20 -2.68 35.36
C GLN A 118 12.32 -3.47 36.05
N THR A 119 11.99 -4.40 36.94
CA THR A 119 12.99 -5.21 37.67
C THR A 119 13.82 -6.11 36.76
N GLN A 120 13.25 -6.57 35.64
CA GLN A 120 13.96 -7.36 34.63
C GLN A 120 14.71 -6.50 33.60
N GLY A 121 14.63 -5.17 33.67
CA GLY A 121 15.28 -4.26 32.73
C GLY A 121 14.76 -4.40 31.30
N ILE A 122 13.46 -4.62 31.13
CA ILE A 122 12.83 -4.78 29.81
C ILE A 122 12.62 -3.38 29.20
N GLY A 123 13.51 -3.00 28.27
CA GLY A 123 13.43 -1.74 27.52
C GLY A 123 12.67 -1.84 26.19
N GLY A 124 12.21 -3.03 25.79
CA GLY A 124 11.46 -3.22 24.53
C GLY A 124 10.21 -4.10 24.69
N ILE A 125 9.06 -3.61 24.20
CA ILE A 125 7.80 -4.34 24.12
C ILE A 125 7.35 -4.49 22.66
N LEU A 126 7.19 -5.72 22.19
CA LEU A 126 6.59 -6.04 20.90
C LEU A 126 5.22 -6.71 21.08
N ASP A 127 4.19 -6.05 20.57
CA ASP A 127 2.80 -6.44 20.71
C ASP A 127 2.23 -7.00 19.40
N VAL A 128 1.81 -8.26 19.42
CA VAL A 128 1.28 -8.96 18.24
C VAL A 128 -0.26 -9.04 18.24
N THR A 129 -0.95 -8.21 19.04
CA THR A 129 -2.41 -8.20 19.14
C THR A 129 -3.04 -7.12 18.28
N ALA A 130 -4.16 -7.42 17.62
CA ALA A 130 -4.97 -6.41 16.96
C ALA A 130 -6.09 -5.89 17.88
N GLU A 131 -6.57 -6.75 18.77
CA GLU A 131 -7.82 -6.56 19.52
C GLU A 131 -7.65 -5.79 20.85
N PHE A 132 -6.42 -5.60 21.29
CA PHE A 132 -6.13 -5.06 22.62
C PHE A 132 -5.28 -3.80 22.53
N GLU A 133 -5.57 -2.83 23.39
CA GLU A 133 -4.77 -1.61 23.49
C GLU A 133 -3.51 -1.83 24.35
N SER A 134 -2.44 -1.09 24.01
CA SER A 134 -1.25 -0.93 24.85
C SER A 134 -1.60 -0.28 26.21
N LEU A 135 -0.78 -0.49 27.23
CA LEU A 135 -0.89 0.33 28.45
C LEU A 135 -0.40 1.76 28.13
N ASN A 136 -1.24 2.77 28.36
CA ASN A 136 -0.88 4.19 28.14
C ASN A 136 0.44 4.60 28.81
N SER A 137 0.75 4.01 29.96
CA SER A 137 2.00 4.24 30.69
C SER A 137 3.25 3.89 29.86
N PHE A 138 3.20 2.91 28.96
CA PHE A 138 4.31 2.57 28.07
C PHE A 138 4.52 3.59 26.95
N SER A 139 3.46 4.27 26.52
CA SER A 139 3.54 5.32 25.49
C SER A 139 3.93 6.69 26.06
N GLU A 140 3.69 6.94 27.35
CA GLU A 140 3.92 8.23 28.00
C GLU A 140 5.32 8.35 28.63
N THR A 141 5.88 7.24 29.13
CA THR A 141 7.26 7.22 29.64
C THR A 141 8.21 6.82 28.50
N ARG A 142 9.10 7.75 28.08
CA ARG A 142 10.11 7.53 27.02
C ARG A 142 11.16 6.46 27.33
N GLU A 143 10.96 5.65 28.38
CA GLU A 143 11.92 4.66 28.85
C GLU A 143 11.78 3.30 28.16
N ILE A 144 10.62 2.97 27.57
CA ILE A 144 10.37 1.67 26.93
C ILE A 144 10.03 1.87 25.45
N SER A 145 10.81 1.24 24.57
CA SER A 145 10.52 1.18 23.13
C SER A 145 9.35 0.24 22.87
N TYR A 146 8.38 0.68 22.07
CA TYR A 146 7.17 -0.10 21.76
C TYR A 146 7.01 -0.32 20.25
N LEU A 147 6.69 -1.56 19.84
CA LEU A 147 6.27 -1.86 18.47
C LEU A 147 4.98 -2.69 18.45
N SER A 148 3.96 -2.19 17.76
CA SER A 148 2.72 -2.91 17.47
C SER A 148 2.75 -3.57 16.08
N VAL A 149 2.53 -4.88 16.03
CA VAL A 149 2.33 -5.66 14.80
C VAL A 149 0.94 -6.32 14.89
N PRO A 150 -0.12 -5.62 14.45
CA PRO A 150 -1.50 -6.07 14.69
C PRO A 150 -1.81 -7.32 13.86
N VAL A 151 -2.08 -8.43 14.54
CA VAL A 151 -2.48 -9.71 13.96
C VAL A 151 -3.70 -10.21 14.73
N LEU A 152 -4.74 -10.66 14.03
CA LEU A 152 -5.94 -11.24 14.65
C LEU A 152 -5.61 -12.55 15.38
N ASP A 153 -6.43 -12.91 16.36
CA ASP A 153 -6.23 -14.15 17.12
C ASP A 153 -6.28 -15.39 16.22
N HIS A 154 -5.45 -16.37 16.59
CA HIS A 154 -5.11 -17.55 15.79
C HIS A 154 -4.45 -17.27 14.41
N ALA A 155 -4.51 -16.06 13.86
CA ALA A 155 -3.83 -15.72 12.61
C ALA A 155 -2.30 -15.62 12.80
N TYR A 156 -1.60 -15.18 11.76
CA TYR A 156 -0.14 -15.01 11.76
C TYR A 156 0.26 -13.74 11.01
N PRO A 157 1.41 -13.12 11.37
CA PRO A 157 1.91 -11.94 10.66
C PRO A 157 2.26 -12.28 9.21
N SER A 158 2.02 -11.34 8.31
CA SER A 158 2.54 -11.42 6.93
C SER A 158 4.08 -11.49 6.94
N ARG A 159 4.70 -11.82 5.80
CA ARG A 159 6.17 -11.84 5.68
C ARG A 159 6.78 -10.49 6.05
N SER A 160 6.21 -9.38 5.58
CA SER A 160 6.69 -8.02 5.88
C SER A 160 6.54 -7.69 7.37
N GLN A 161 5.37 -7.98 7.96
CA GLN A 161 5.11 -7.81 9.38
C GLN A 161 6.07 -8.62 10.26
N LEU A 162 6.31 -9.89 9.90
CA LEU A 162 7.23 -10.75 10.62
C LEU A 162 8.65 -10.21 10.53
N MET A 163 9.09 -9.80 9.34
CA MET A 163 10.46 -9.30 9.17
C MET A 163 10.71 -8.01 9.93
N ARG A 164 9.76 -7.08 9.90
CA ARG A 164 9.78 -5.87 10.73
C ARG A 164 9.92 -6.23 12.21
N ALA A 165 9.14 -7.20 12.69
CA ALA A 165 9.23 -7.65 14.07
C ALA A 165 10.62 -8.23 14.41
N LEU A 166 11.18 -9.09 13.54
CA LEU A 166 12.49 -9.71 13.78
C LEU A 166 13.62 -8.68 13.83
N GLN A 167 13.61 -7.73 12.89
CA GLN A 167 14.61 -6.66 12.78
C GLN A 167 14.54 -5.73 13.98
N TRP A 168 13.33 -5.34 14.38
CA TRP A 168 13.13 -4.53 15.58
C TRP A 168 13.63 -5.25 16.84
N ILE A 169 13.29 -6.53 17.03
CA ILE A 169 13.81 -7.35 18.15
C ILE A 169 15.35 -7.39 18.10
N HIS A 170 15.93 -7.62 16.92
CA HIS A 170 17.39 -7.68 16.75
C HIS A 170 18.06 -6.36 17.15
N GLN A 171 17.52 -5.23 16.68
CA GLN A 171 18.04 -3.91 16.96
C GLN A 171 18.01 -3.56 18.45
N GLN A 172 16.91 -3.85 19.14
CA GLN A 172 16.82 -3.59 20.58
C GLN A 172 17.86 -4.43 21.33
N ARG A 173 17.96 -5.73 21.01
CA ARG A 173 18.96 -6.62 21.64
C ARG A 173 20.40 -6.21 21.33
N MET A 174 20.68 -5.68 20.13
CA MET A 174 22.00 -5.14 19.77
C MET A 174 22.36 -3.86 20.55
N ARG A 175 21.36 -3.11 21.05
CA ARG A 175 21.56 -1.98 21.96
C ARG A 175 21.73 -2.40 23.42
N GLY A 176 21.69 -3.70 23.71
CA GLY A 176 21.72 -4.25 25.07
C GLY A 176 20.36 -4.29 25.75
N GLU A 177 19.27 -3.93 25.05
CA GLU A 177 17.92 -3.92 25.61
C GLU A 177 17.33 -5.32 25.68
N THR A 178 16.56 -5.58 26.74
CA THR A 178 15.76 -6.80 26.87
C THR A 178 14.39 -6.59 26.25
N VAL A 179 13.95 -7.56 25.43
CA VAL A 179 12.68 -7.48 24.70
C VAL A 179 11.67 -8.51 25.19
N VAL A 180 10.42 -8.10 25.37
CA VAL A 180 9.27 -8.99 25.53
C VAL A 180 8.38 -8.98 24.29
N VAL A 181 8.09 -10.16 23.77
CA VAL A 181 7.15 -10.38 22.66
C VAL A 181 5.86 -10.96 23.24
N HIS A 182 4.74 -10.27 23.11
CA HIS A 182 3.47 -10.73 23.67
C HIS A 182 2.32 -10.82 22.67
N CYS A 183 1.35 -11.67 22.99
CA CYS A 183 0.05 -11.72 22.34
C CYS A 183 -1.06 -11.88 23.40
N ALA A 184 -2.24 -12.40 23.07
CA ALA A 184 -3.33 -12.56 24.05
C ALA A 184 -2.97 -13.51 25.20
N LEU A 185 -2.54 -14.75 24.89
CA LEU A 185 -2.21 -15.80 25.86
C LEU A 185 -0.72 -16.19 25.83
N GLY A 186 0.05 -15.67 24.89
CA GLY A 186 1.48 -15.97 24.77
C GLY A 186 1.79 -17.37 24.24
N ARG A 187 0.93 -17.94 23.38
CA ARG A 187 1.02 -19.36 22.94
C ARG A 187 1.25 -19.57 21.44
N GLY A 188 0.67 -18.71 20.60
CA GLY A 188 0.70 -18.84 19.13
C GLY A 188 1.47 -17.72 18.45
N ARG A 189 0.84 -16.56 18.26
CA ARG A 189 1.39 -15.40 17.54
C ARG A 189 2.77 -14.94 18.06
N SER A 190 2.90 -14.68 19.36
CA SER A 190 4.17 -14.27 19.97
C SER A 190 5.24 -15.36 19.91
N VAL A 191 4.84 -16.62 20.08
CA VAL A 191 5.72 -17.79 19.93
C VAL A 191 6.21 -17.92 18.49
N MET A 192 5.37 -17.63 17.49
CA MET A 192 5.76 -17.64 16.08
C MET A 192 6.84 -16.60 15.80
N VAL A 193 6.65 -15.36 16.29
CA VAL A 193 7.63 -14.28 16.13
C VAL A 193 8.94 -14.62 16.85
N ALA A 194 8.86 -15.10 18.09
CA ALA A 194 10.04 -15.51 18.86
C ALA A 194 10.78 -16.70 18.22
N ALA A 195 10.06 -17.71 17.75
CA ALA A 195 10.65 -18.86 17.07
C ALA A 195 11.32 -18.42 15.76
N ALA A 196 10.66 -17.56 14.98
CA ALA A 196 11.25 -17.00 13.76
C ALA A 196 12.53 -16.21 14.05
N TYR A 197 12.54 -15.42 15.12
CA TYR A 197 13.73 -14.67 15.54
C TYR A 197 14.90 -15.56 15.92
N LEU A 198 14.65 -16.57 16.77
CA LEU A 198 15.68 -17.53 17.17
C LEU A 198 16.18 -18.35 15.97
N TRP A 199 15.28 -18.71 15.05
CA TRP A 199 15.63 -19.44 13.85
C TRP A 199 16.46 -18.59 12.88
N ALA A 200 16.20 -17.28 12.80
CA ALA A 200 17.00 -16.34 12.02
C ALA A 200 18.44 -16.17 12.56
N LEU A 201 18.64 -16.32 13.88
CA LEU A 201 19.97 -16.30 14.50
C LEU A 201 20.76 -17.59 14.21
N GLU A 202 20.08 -18.72 14.03
CA GLU A 202 20.68 -20.04 13.79
C GLU A 202 19.99 -20.75 12.61
N PRO A 203 20.22 -20.30 11.36
CA PRO A 203 19.47 -20.76 10.19
C PRO A 203 19.56 -22.26 9.92
N ASP A 204 20.65 -22.89 10.35
CA ASP A 204 20.92 -24.33 10.15
C ASP A 204 20.09 -25.24 11.06
N LYS A 205 19.45 -24.69 12.12
CA LYS A 205 18.62 -25.50 13.02
C LYS A 205 17.30 -25.88 12.34
N ASN A 206 16.74 -27.01 12.76
CA ASN A 206 15.37 -27.38 12.41
C ASN A 206 14.37 -26.53 13.21
N LEU A 207 13.33 -26.00 12.56
CA LEU A 207 12.25 -25.25 13.21
C LEU A 207 11.66 -25.99 14.42
N ASN A 208 11.51 -27.32 14.34
CA ASN A 208 11.01 -28.11 15.47
C ASN A 208 11.95 -28.06 16.69
N SER A 209 13.26 -28.00 16.46
CA SER A 209 14.25 -27.85 17.54
C SER A 209 14.10 -26.50 18.24
N VAL A 210 13.92 -25.42 17.47
CA VAL A 210 13.70 -24.06 18.00
C VAL A 210 12.38 -23.99 18.78
N LEU A 211 11.32 -24.62 18.29
CA LEU A 211 10.05 -24.69 19.02
C LEU A 211 10.17 -25.51 20.30
N ASN A 212 10.95 -26.59 20.30
CA ASN A 212 11.18 -27.40 21.49
C ASN A 212 11.97 -26.65 22.57
N SER A 213 12.95 -25.81 22.21
CA SER A 213 13.66 -24.97 23.19
C SER A 213 12.78 -23.88 23.80
N ILE A 214 11.78 -23.38 23.05
CA ILE A 214 10.77 -22.48 23.64
C ILE A 214 9.85 -23.27 24.58
N ARG A 215 9.41 -24.47 24.17
CA ARG A 215 8.51 -25.33 24.97
C ARG A 215 9.12 -25.84 26.26
N SER A 216 10.43 -26.03 26.32
CA SER A 216 11.10 -26.43 27.57
C SER A 216 10.98 -25.37 28.66
N VAL A 217 10.78 -24.10 28.30
CA VAL A 217 10.48 -23.01 29.23
C VAL A 217 8.97 -22.77 29.37
N ARG A 218 8.25 -22.83 28.25
CA ARG A 218 6.81 -22.52 28.18
C ARG A 218 6.04 -23.67 27.51
N PRO A 219 5.63 -24.71 28.25
CA PRO A 219 5.03 -25.93 27.71
C PRO A 219 3.83 -25.72 26.76
N LYS A 220 3.00 -24.69 26.99
CA LYS A 220 1.83 -24.38 26.14
C LYS A 220 2.18 -23.56 24.88
N ALA A 221 3.46 -23.32 24.59
CA ALA A 221 3.92 -22.66 23.38
C ALA A 221 3.75 -23.58 22.15
N GLN A 222 2.65 -23.38 21.42
CA GLN A 222 2.29 -24.23 20.29
C GLN A 222 1.78 -23.40 19.12
N LEU A 223 2.48 -23.55 17.98
CA LEU A 223 2.01 -23.01 16.71
C LEU A 223 0.87 -23.86 16.17
N ASN A 224 -0.16 -23.20 15.65
CA ASN A 224 -1.17 -23.89 14.87
C ASN A 224 -0.62 -24.29 13.49
N ARG A 225 -1.36 -25.15 12.76
CA ARG A 225 -0.93 -25.66 11.44
C ARG A 225 -0.66 -24.55 10.42
N ARG A 226 -1.39 -23.43 10.47
CA ARG A 226 -1.23 -22.30 9.54
C ARG A 226 0.05 -21.52 9.86
N GLN A 227 0.27 -21.18 11.12
CA GLN A 227 1.48 -20.52 11.63
C GLN A 227 2.74 -21.33 11.30
N PHE A 228 2.72 -22.65 11.55
CA PHE A 228 3.86 -23.51 11.25
C PHE A 228 4.20 -23.54 9.76
N ARG A 229 3.20 -23.77 8.89
CA ARG A 229 3.41 -23.77 7.43
C ARG A 229 3.90 -22.43 6.91
N ALA A 230 3.32 -21.33 7.41
CA ALA A 230 3.72 -19.98 7.02
C ALA A 230 5.19 -19.72 7.37
N LEU A 231 5.60 -20.06 8.59
CA LEU A 231 6.98 -19.90 9.03
C LEU A 231 7.96 -20.75 8.22
N SER A 232 7.63 -22.03 7.98
CA SER A 232 8.44 -22.89 7.10
C SER A 232 8.60 -22.33 5.69
N ARG A 233 7.52 -21.79 5.11
CA ARG A 233 7.55 -21.17 3.79
C ARG A 233 8.42 -19.90 3.78
N PHE A 234 8.32 -19.06 4.80
CA PHE A 234 9.09 -17.81 4.85
C PHE A 234 10.60 -18.04 4.81
N GLN A 235 11.09 -19.13 5.40
CA GLN A 235 12.50 -19.50 5.30
C GLN A 235 12.91 -19.96 3.90
N GLN A 236 12.05 -20.70 3.21
CA GLN A 236 12.31 -21.20 1.86
C GLN A 236 12.33 -20.07 0.82
N ASP A 237 11.44 -19.07 0.98
CA ASP A 237 11.31 -17.91 0.08
C ASP A 237 12.44 -16.86 0.27
N GLY A 238 13.47 -17.18 1.07
CA GLY A 238 14.63 -16.34 1.39
C GLY A 238 14.86 -16.26 2.90
N ALA A 239 16.12 -16.32 3.35
CA ALA A 239 16.46 -16.36 4.78
C ALA A 239 15.80 -15.22 5.57
N LEU A 240 15.34 -15.51 6.78
CA LEU A 240 14.91 -14.50 7.75
C LEU A 240 16.13 -13.61 8.07
N ARG A 241 16.19 -12.42 7.49
CA ARG A 241 17.32 -11.49 7.68
C ARG A 241 17.10 -10.63 8.92
N LEU A 242 18.15 -10.45 9.70
CA LEU A 242 18.16 -9.62 10.91
C LEU A 242 18.74 -8.22 10.68
N ASP A 243 19.44 -8.02 9.56
CA ASP A 243 19.93 -6.71 9.15
C ASP A 243 18.77 -5.77 8.84
N ARG A 244 18.97 -4.48 9.14
CA ARG A 244 18.00 -3.46 8.74
C ARG A 244 17.90 -3.38 7.21
N PRO A 245 16.69 -3.37 6.66
CA PRO A 245 16.48 -3.22 5.23
C PRO A 245 17.02 -1.86 4.76
N ILE A 246 17.58 -1.82 3.56
CA ILE A 246 18.16 -0.61 2.99
C ILE A 246 17.07 0.13 2.23
N ALA A 247 16.70 1.31 2.74
CA ALA A 247 15.85 2.25 2.01
C ALA A 247 16.72 3.25 1.25
N TRP A 248 16.73 3.14 -0.08
CA TRP A 248 17.51 4.01 -0.95
C TRP A 248 16.64 5.17 -1.46
N ILE A 249 16.74 6.33 -0.83
CA ILE A 249 16.00 7.52 -1.21
C ILE A 249 16.73 8.28 -2.30
N ILE A 250 16.05 8.53 -3.42
CA ILE A 250 16.52 9.41 -4.49
C ILE A 250 15.63 10.64 -4.48
N ALA A 251 16.14 11.73 -3.91
CA ALA A 251 15.39 12.96 -3.72
C ALA A 251 15.75 14.02 -4.76
N ASN A 252 14.72 14.70 -5.29
CA ASN A 252 14.84 15.91 -6.07
C ASN A 252 14.54 17.14 -5.20
N PRO A 253 15.57 17.87 -4.72
CA PRO A 253 15.35 19.00 -3.81
C PRO A 253 14.58 20.17 -4.43
N ALA A 254 14.51 20.26 -5.76
CA ALA A 254 13.78 21.32 -6.47
C ALA A 254 12.28 21.03 -6.61
N ALA A 255 11.83 19.81 -6.34
CA ALA A 255 10.42 19.43 -6.49
C ALA A 255 9.51 20.15 -5.47
N GLY A 256 8.30 20.52 -5.92
CA GLY A 256 7.20 21.01 -5.08
C GLY A 256 7.50 22.24 -4.22
N GLY A 257 8.36 23.14 -4.67
CA GLY A 257 8.73 24.34 -3.90
C GLY A 257 9.65 24.08 -2.72
N GLY A 258 10.50 23.04 -2.81
CA GLY A 258 11.50 22.74 -1.78
C GLY A 258 10.98 21.95 -0.59
N LYS A 259 9.82 21.26 -0.74
CA LYS A 259 9.25 20.39 0.30
C LYS A 259 10.26 19.39 0.87
N TRP A 260 11.12 18.82 0.03
CA TRP A 260 12.20 17.94 0.50
C TRP A 260 13.06 18.59 1.58
N GLN A 261 13.52 19.83 1.37
CA GLN A 261 14.39 20.49 2.35
C GLN A 261 13.69 20.75 3.69
N LYS A 262 12.38 21.00 3.66
CA LYS A 262 11.58 21.22 4.87
C LYS A 262 11.39 19.94 5.69
N HIS A 263 11.28 18.79 5.01
CA HIS A 263 10.88 17.53 5.65
C HIS A 263 11.95 16.44 5.66
N LYS A 264 13.14 16.66 5.09
CA LYS A 264 14.19 15.62 4.96
C LYS A 264 14.53 14.96 6.30
N GLN A 265 14.70 15.76 7.36
CA GLN A 265 15.12 15.24 8.66
C GLN A 265 14.02 14.37 9.25
N TYR A 266 12.79 14.88 9.25
CA TYR A 266 11.61 14.12 9.64
C TYR A 266 11.47 12.80 8.86
N ILE A 267 11.60 12.82 7.52
CA ILE A 267 11.50 11.62 6.69
C ILE A 267 12.61 10.61 7.03
N GLN A 268 13.85 11.08 7.22
CA GLN A 268 14.97 10.22 7.57
C GLN A 268 14.81 9.60 8.96
N ASP A 269 14.32 10.36 9.93
CA ASP A 269 14.08 9.88 11.28
C ASP A 269 12.91 8.88 11.29
N TYR A 270 11.81 9.21 10.64
CA TYR A 270 10.60 8.38 10.55
C TYR A 270 10.87 7.05 9.85
N LEU A 271 11.58 7.06 8.71
CA LEU A 271 11.96 5.83 8.02
C LEU A 271 13.15 5.11 8.68
N GLY A 272 13.99 5.85 9.42
CA GLY A 272 15.19 5.35 10.09
C GLY A 272 14.91 4.42 11.27
N GLU A 273 13.68 4.37 11.75
CA GLU A 273 13.24 3.43 12.79
C GLU A 273 13.34 1.98 12.29
N ASP A 274 12.86 1.72 11.06
CA ASP A 274 12.81 0.38 10.47
C ASP A 274 13.87 0.17 9.38
N TYR A 275 14.29 1.22 8.67
CA TYR A 275 15.25 1.12 7.56
C TYR A 275 16.62 1.70 7.91
N ARG A 276 17.66 1.15 7.27
CA ARG A 276 18.91 1.88 7.05
C ARG A 276 18.72 2.80 5.85
N VAL A 277 18.45 4.07 6.12
CA VAL A 277 18.15 5.08 5.09
C VAL A 277 19.44 5.58 4.44
N VAL A 278 19.53 5.46 3.12
CA VAL A 278 20.61 6.01 2.28
C VAL A 278 20.01 7.07 1.35
N VAL A 279 20.47 8.31 1.44
CA VAL A 279 19.90 9.43 0.68
C VAL A 279 20.85 9.88 -0.43
N HIS A 280 20.30 9.99 -1.64
CA HIS A 280 20.96 10.58 -2.80
C HIS A 280 20.16 11.74 -3.37
N HIS A 281 20.84 12.85 -3.65
CA HIS A 281 20.22 14.01 -4.27
C HIS A 281 20.45 14.04 -5.78
N THR A 282 19.43 14.47 -6.52
CA THR A 282 19.48 14.65 -7.97
C THR A 282 18.69 15.90 -8.38
N ARG A 283 19.05 16.47 -9.53
CA ARG A 283 18.29 17.54 -10.20
C ARG A 283 17.97 17.18 -11.65
N HIS A 284 18.39 16.00 -12.12
CA HIS A 284 18.28 15.59 -13.52
C HIS A 284 17.84 14.12 -13.62
N ASN A 285 16.82 13.85 -14.44
CA ASN A 285 16.23 12.51 -14.60
C ASN A 285 17.25 11.44 -15.00
N ARG A 286 18.24 11.79 -15.84
CA ARG A 286 19.33 10.85 -16.21
C ARG A 286 20.13 10.37 -15.01
N ARG A 287 20.46 11.27 -14.09
CA ARG A 287 21.18 10.94 -12.85
C ARG A 287 20.28 10.17 -11.88
N THR A 288 19.00 10.50 -11.83
CA THR A 288 17.99 9.75 -11.05
C THR A 288 17.95 8.28 -11.46
N TYR A 289 17.85 7.99 -12.77
CA TYR A 289 17.88 6.63 -13.30
C TYR A 289 19.16 5.88 -12.92
N GLN A 290 20.33 6.52 -13.09
CA GLN A 290 21.62 5.90 -12.73
C GLN A 290 21.73 5.57 -11.24
N LEU A 291 21.24 6.46 -10.36
CA LEU A 291 21.19 6.22 -8.92
C LEU A 291 20.26 5.06 -8.57
N ALA A 292 19.13 4.92 -9.26
CA ALA A 292 18.21 3.82 -9.05
C ALA A 292 18.80 2.48 -9.53
N CYS A 293 19.46 2.44 -10.69
CA CYS A 293 20.21 1.26 -11.13
C CYS A 293 21.29 0.85 -10.13
N ARG A 294 21.99 1.83 -9.54
CA ARG A 294 22.98 1.59 -8.48
C ARG A 294 22.34 1.01 -7.22
N ALA A 295 21.16 1.47 -6.83
CA ALA A 295 20.43 0.93 -5.69
C ALA A 295 20.05 -0.55 -5.89
N VAL A 296 19.57 -0.91 -7.09
CA VAL A 296 19.28 -2.31 -7.48
C VAL A 296 20.56 -3.16 -7.43
N ALA A 297 21.67 -2.66 -7.98
CA ALA A 297 22.96 -3.36 -7.94
C ALA A 297 23.50 -3.56 -6.51
N HIS A 298 23.15 -2.68 -5.58
CA HIS A 298 23.48 -2.82 -4.14
C HIS A 298 22.43 -3.61 -3.36
N HIS A 299 21.48 -4.27 -4.02
CA HIS A 299 20.40 -5.04 -3.41
C HIS A 299 19.61 -4.24 -2.36
N ALA A 300 19.29 -2.97 -2.67
CA ALA A 300 18.40 -2.19 -1.83
C ALA A 300 17.03 -2.89 -1.69
N ASP A 301 16.52 -2.94 -0.46
CA ASP A 301 15.22 -3.57 -0.15
C ASP A 301 14.05 -2.71 -0.62
N VAL A 302 14.23 -1.39 -0.71
CA VAL A 302 13.29 -0.46 -1.34
C VAL A 302 14.03 0.72 -1.95
N VAL A 303 13.58 1.18 -3.12
CA VAL A 303 14.06 2.43 -3.73
C VAL A 303 12.96 3.45 -3.71
N ILE A 304 13.18 4.56 -3.02
CA ILE A 304 12.17 5.58 -2.75
C ILE A 304 12.41 6.79 -3.65
N ALA A 305 11.44 7.09 -4.52
CA ALA A 305 11.44 8.30 -5.33
C ALA A 305 10.83 9.47 -4.53
N ALA A 306 11.64 10.46 -4.17
CA ALA A 306 11.18 11.65 -3.46
C ALA A 306 11.18 12.87 -4.39
N GLY A 307 10.05 13.10 -5.05
CA GLY A 307 9.93 14.13 -6.07
C GLY A 307 8.56 14.17 -6.73
N GLY A 308 8.48 14.76 -7.92
CA GLY A 308 7.30 14.70 -8.80
C GLY A 308 7.39 13.59 -9.84
N ASP A 309 6.47 13.60 -10.81
CA ASP A 309 6.27 12.52 -11.78
C ASP A 309 7.55 12.13 -12.56
N GLY A 310 8.35 13.11 -13.00
CA GLY A 310 9.61 12.81 -13.70
C GLY A 310 10.66 12.10 -12.82
N THR A 311 10.67 12.37 -11.51
CA THR A 311 11.54 11.64 -10.56
C THR A 311 11.04 10.21 -10.38
N VAL A 312 9.73 10.04 -10.21
CA VAL A 312 9.08 8.73 -10.08
C VAL A 312 9.30 7.87 -11.33
N ASN A 313 9.06 8.42 -12.53
CA ASN A 313 9.28 7.72 -13.80
C ASN A 313 10.75 7.28 -13.96
N ALA A 314 11.71 8.15 -13.65
CA ALA A 314 13.13 7.81 -13.77
C ALA A 314 13.57 6.70 -12.81
N VAL A 315 13.02 6.65 -11.59
CA VAL A 315 13.26 5.55 -10.65
C VAL A 315 12.56 4.29 -11.13
N ALA A 316 11.27 4.36 -11.45
CA ALA A 316 10.48 3.22 -11.93
C ALA A 316 11.12 2.54 -13.15
N ARG A 317 11.67 3.33 -14.08
CA ARG A 317 12.41 2.84 -15.25
C ARG A 317 13.54 1.87 -14.88
N ALA A 318 14.22 2.10 -13.76
CA ALA A 318 15.31 1.24 -13.31
C ALA A 318 14.81 -0.01 -12.57
N LEU A 319 13.58 0.04 -12.04
CA LEU A 319 12.97 -1.03 -11.23
C LEU A 319 12.06 -1.95 -12.04
N VAL A 320 11.67 -1.58 -13.26
CA VAL A 320 10.90 -2.46 -14.16
C VAL A 320 11.63 -3.78 -14.37
N ASN A 321 10.88 -4.87 -14.24
CA ASN A 321 11.33 -6.26 -14.27
C ASN A 321 12.34 -6.62 -13.16
N THR A 322 12.32 -5.89 -12.04
CA THR A 322 13.05 -6.24 -10.82
C THR A 322 12.07 -6.57 -9.70
N ASP A 323 12.59 -7.21 -8.64
CA ASP A 323 11.83 -7.46 -7.41
C ASP A 323 11.97 -6.34 -6.38
N THR A 324 12.81 -5.33 -6.65
CA THR A 324 12.99 -4.20 -5.75
C THR A 324 11.77 -3.26 -5.85
N PRO A 325 11.00 -3.09 -4.76
CA PRO A 325 9.81 -2.25 -4.77
C PRO A 325 10.14 -0.77 -4.86
N LEU A 326 9.29 -0.04 -5.58
CA LEU A 326 9.26 1.41 -5.64
C LEU A 326 8.48 1.97 -4.44
N GLY A 327 9.12 2.78 -3.60
CA GLY A 327 8.43 3.69 -2.69
C GLY A 327 8.24 5.07 -3.32
N VAL A 328 7.14 5.76 -3.05
CA VAL A 328 6.91 7.11 -3.57
C VAL A 328 6.65 8.09 -2.43
N LEU A 329 7.46 9.15 -2.38
CA LEU A 329 7.20 10.34 -1.58
C LEU A 329 6.71 11.45 -2.52
N PRO A 330 5.39 11.75 -2.57
CA PRO A 330 4.78 12.62 -3.57
C PRO A 330 5.06 14.10 -3.27
N LEU A 331 6.28 14.53 -3.56
CA LEU A 331 6.75 15.89 -3.32
C LEU A 331 6.51 16.82 -4.51
N GLY A 332 5.93 16.33 -5.61
CA GLY A 332 5.57 17.12 -6.79
C GLY A 332 4.26 17.89 -6.64
N THR A 333 3.89 18.60 -7.71
CA THR A 333 2.62 19.34 -7.80
C THR A 333 1.49 18.45 -8.32
N ALA A 334 1.78 17.59 -9.31
CA ALA A 334 0.78 16.75 -9.96
C ALA A 334 0.69 15.36 -9.34
N ASN A 335 1.80 14.65 -9.11
CA ASN A 335 1.85 13.32 -8.45
C ASN A 335 0.83 12.33 -9.05
N ALA A 336 0.75 12.32 -10.38
CA ALA A 336 -0.29 11.65 -11.14
C ALA A 336 -0.30 10.12 -10.93
N LEU A 337 0.87 9.49 -10.75
CA LEU A 337 0.92 8.06 -10.44
C LEU A 337 0.24 7.75 -9.08
N CYS A 338 0.51 8.53 -8.04
CA CYS A 338 -0.14 8.35 -6.74
C CYS A 338 -1.66 8.55 -6.83
N HIS A 339 -2.12 9.52 -7.64
CA HIS A 339 -3.55 9.71 -7.87
C HIS A 339 -4.21 8.56 -8.63
N ALA A 340 -3.53 8.02 -9.63
CA ALA A 340 -4.03 6.89 -10.41
C ALA A 340 -4.15 5.63 -9.54
N LEU A 341 -3.18 5.39 -8.64
CA LEU A 341 -3.11 4.17 -7.84
C LEU A 341 -3.86 4.24 -6.51
N TRP A 342 -3.92 5.40 -5.86
CA TRP A 342 -4.47 5.57 -4.50
C TRP A 342 -5.74 6.44 -4.48
N GLY A 343 -6.24 6.82 -5.65
CA GLY A 343 -7.42 7.68 -5.81
C GLY A 343 -7.19 9.13 -5.37
N ILE A 344 -8.27 9.91 -5.35
CA ILE A 344 -8.20 11.37 -5.10
C ILE A 344 -7.74 11.72 -3.68
N LYS A 345 -7.92 10.82 -2.72
CA LYS A 345 -7.47 10.98 -1.32
C LYS A 345 -5.96 11.20 -1.23
N SER A 346 -5.19 10.70 -2.20
CA SER A 346 -3.74 10.93 -2.28
C SER A 346 -3.33 12.39 -2.45
N LYS A 347 -4.24 13.30 -2.83
CA LYS A 347 -3.97 14.76 -2.88
C LYS A 347 -3.71 15.36 -1.50
N PHE A 348 -4.31 14.76 -0.49
CA PHE A 348 -4.14 15.11 0.91
C PHE A 348 -3.18 14.15 1.62
N LEU A 349 -2.46 13.30 0.87
CA LEU A 349 -1.47 12.42 1.45
C LEU A 349 -0.38 13.29 2.08
N SER A 350 -0.35 13.29 3.41
CA SER A 350 0.76 13.86 4.15
C SER A 350 2.03 13.05 3.84
N ILE A 351 3.17 13.67 4.06
CA ILE A 351 4.45 12.96 4.01
C ILE A 351 4.43 11.77 4.98
N ASP A 352 3.75 11.91 6.12
CA ASP A 352 3.56 10.86 7.12
C ASP A 352 2.83 9.65 6.52
N ALA A 353 1.69 9.86 5.85
CA ALA A 353 0.95 8.78 5.22
C ALA A 353 1.74 8.09 4.10
N ALA A 354 2.56 8.83 3.35
CA ALA A 354 3.48 8.24 2.38
C ALA A 354 4.58 7.40 3.04
N CYS A 355 5.11 7.86 4.18
CA CYS A 355 6.08 7.09 4.97
C CYS A 355 5.43 5.84 5.57
N GLU A 356 4.18 5.91 6.06
CA GLU A 356 3.42 4.76 6.54
C GLU A 356 3.26 3.69 5.46
N VAL A 357 2.91 4.08 4.21
CA VAL A 357 2.84 3.13 3.09
C VAL A 357 4.19 2.44 2.83
N ILE A 358 5.29 3.18 2.94
CA ILE A 358 6.64 2.64 2.76
C ILE A 358 7.02 1.68 3.91
N LEU A 359 6.64 1.99 5.15
CA LEU A 359 6.90 1.14 6.32
C LEU A 359 6.00 -0.10 6.37
N ASP A 360 4.76 0.00 5.90
CA ASP A 360 3.88 -1.16 5.72
C ASP A 360 4.50 -2.18 4.77
N GLY A 361 5.26 -1.70 3.78
CA GLY A 361 6.10 -2.53 2.92
C GLY A 361 5.28 -3.55 2.15
N ILE A 362 4.05 -3.21 1.75
CA ILE A 362 3.15 -4.08 0.99
C ILE A 362 3.42 -3.87 -0.50
N PRO A 363 4.12 -4.79 -1.19
CA PRO A 363 4.36 -4.67 -2.61
C PRO A 363 3.10 -5.02 -3.38
N ASN A 364 2.70 -4.15 -4.30
CA ASN A 364 1.74 -4.43 -5.36
C ASN A 364 2.47 -4.44 -6.70
N ARG A 365 2.07 -5.34 -7.62
CA ARG A 365 2.63 -5.38 -8.97
C ARG A 365 1.67 -4.71 -9.93
N ILE A 366 2.17 -3.69 -10.61
CA ILE A 366 1.42 -2.96 -11.63
C ILE A 366 2.04 -3.21 -13.00
N ASP A 367 1.21 -3.06 -14.02
CA ASP A 367 1.63 -3.05 -15.40
C ASP A 367 2.36 -1.74 -15.72
N THR A 368 3.26 -1.81 -16.69
CA THR A 368 3.88 -0.62 -17.29
C THR A 368 3.84 -0.76 -18.79
N ALA A 369 3.94 0.34 -19.52
CA ALA A 369 4.01 0.32 -20.98
C ALA A 369 5.40 0.72 -21.46
N ARG A 370 5.79 0.23 -22.64
CA ARG A 370 7.01 0.64 -23.32
C ARG A 370 6.70 1.24 -24.67
N CYS A 371 7.02 2.52 -24.85
CA CYS A 371 6.88 3.28 -26.08
C CYS A 371 8.27 3.60 -26.66
N ASN A 372 8.62 3.02 -27.81
CA ASN A 372 9.92 3.22 -28.48
C ASN A 372 11.14 3.04 -27.53
N GLY A 373 11.07 2.05 -26.64
CA GLY A 373 12.12 1.77 -25.65
C GLY A 373 12.10 2.63 -24.38
N ARG A 374 11.15 3.57 -24.26
CA ARG A 374 10.92 4.36 -23.03
C ARG A 374 9.75 3.79 -22.25
N ILE A 375 9.86 3.83 -20.92
CA ILE A 375 8.76 3.46 -20.04
C ILE A 375 7.68 4.55 -20.05
N ALA A 376 6.42 4.12 -20.05
CA ALA A 376 5.24 4.93 -19.78
C ALA A 376 4.50 4.27 -18.62
N LEU A 377 4.33 4.99 -17.52
CA LEU A 377 3.59 4.54 -16.35
C LEU A 377 2.11 4.89 -16.46
N LEU A 378 1.80 6.04 -17.06
CA LEU A 378 0.46 6.58 -17.14
C LEU A 378 -0.06 6.52 -18.57
N VAL A 379 0.41 7.42 -19.44
CA VAL A 379 -0.19 7.66 -20.74
C VAL A 379 0.83 8.01 -21.81
N VAL A 380 0.54 7.58 -23.04
CA VAL A 380 1.15 8.05 -24.27
C VAL A 380 0.09 8.83 -25.05
N GLY A 381 0.36 10.08 -25.40
CA GLY A 381 -0.63 10.96 -26.03
C GLY A 381 -0.11 11.65 -27.30
N VAL A 382 -0.97 11.84 -28.29
CA VAL A 382 -0.73 12.62 -29.51
C VAL A 382 -1.92 13.53 -29.78
N GLY A 383 -1.70 14.74 -30.28
CA GLY A 383 -2.76 15.73 -30.47
C GLY A 383 -2.89 16.68 -29.28
N PHE A 384 -4.04 16.70 -28.61
CA PHE A 384 -4.34 17.69 -27.54
C PHE A 384 -3.35 17.61 -26.37
N GLU A 385 -2.97 16.42 -25.93
CA GLU A 385 -2.03 16.19 -24.82
C GLU A 385 -0.71 16.96 -24.98
N GLN A 386 -0.21 17.00 -26.21
CA GLN A 386 0.98 17.76 -26.55
C GLN A 386 0.75 19.27 -26.47
N GLN A 387 -0.38 19.74 -27.00
CA GLN A 387 -0.75 21.16 -26.98
C GLN A 387 -0.99 21.66 -25.55
N MET A 388 -1.59 20.83 -24.69
CA MET A 388 -1.84 21.11 -23.28
C MET A 388 -0.54 21.32 -22.49
N ILE A 389 0.45 20.44 -22.65
CA ILE A 389 1.73 20.58 -21.93
C ILE A 389 2.49 21.83 -22.38
N ARG A 390 2.44 22.16 -23.69
CA ARG A 390 3.02 23.41 -24.21
C ARG A 390 2.31 24.65 -23.67
N TYR A 391 0.99 24.58 -23.47
CA TYR A 391 0.21 25.68 -22.90
C TYR A 391 0.50 25.85 -21.40
N ALA A 392 0.50 24.76 -20.63
CA ALA A 392 0.81 24.77 -19.20
C ALA A 392 2.23 25.27 -18.89
N ALA A 393 3.22 24.98 -19.76
CA ALA A 393 4.57 25.52 -19.63
C ALA A 393 4.65 27.05 -19.82
N ARG A 394 3.69 27.66 -20.53
CA ARG A 394 3.58 29.13 -20.70
C ARG A 394 2.87 29.81 -19.52
N GLU A 395 1.92 29.12 -18.90
CA GLU A 395 1.11 29.61 -17.76
C GLU A 395 1.74 29.40 -16.37
N GLN A 396 2.97 28.90 -16.33
CA GLN A 396 3.72 28.50 -15.13
C GLN A 396 4.11 29.66 -14.18
N LYS A 397 3.25 30.66 -14.04
CA LYS A 397 3.22 31.65 -12.96
C LYS A 397 2.10 31.44 -11.93
N ASN A 398 1.10 30.58 -12.18
CA ASN A 398 -0.03 30.36 -11.25
C ASN A 398 -0.12 28.91 -10.74
N GLN A 399 -0.40 28.76 -9.43
CA GLN A 399 -0.28 27.51 -8.65
C GLN A 399 -1.45 26.50 -8.83
N SER A 400 -2.19 26.52 -9.95
CA SER A 400 -3.37 25.67 -10.17
C SER A 400 -3.16 24.60 -11.26
N GLY A 401 -2.22 23.67 -11.05
CA GLY A 401 -1.79 22.70 -12.07
C GLY A 401 -2.88 21.88 -12.77
N GLN A 402 -3.94 21.45 -12.07
CA GLN A 402 -5.05 20.69 -12.67
C GLN A 402 -6.02 21.56 -13.47
N TRP A 403 -6.24 22.81 -13.04
CA TRP A 403 -7.07 23.77 -13.76
C TRP A 403 -6.38 24.22 -15.05
N ALA A 404 -5.06 24.39 -15.03
CA ALA A 404 -4.27 24.64 -16.22
C ALA A 404 -4.36 23.48 -17.24
N TYR A 405 -4.43 22.22 -16.77
CA TYR A 405 -4.63 21.07 -17.64
C TYR A 405 -5.99 21.12 -18.35
N LEU A 406 -7.08 21.34 -17.60
CA LEU A 406 -8.43 21.44 -18.16
C LEU A 406 -8.61 22.65 -19.08
N GLN A 407 -8.04 23.81 -18.73
CA GLN A 407 -8.05 25.00 -19.58
C GLN A 407 -7.26 24.78 -20.86
N GLY A 408 -6.09 24.16 -20.77
CA GLY A 408 -5.29 23.75 -21.92
C GLY A 408 -6.07 22.79 -22.83
N LEU A 409 -6.83 21.84 -22.26
CA LEU A 409 -7.64 20.89 -23.02
C LEU A 409 -8.72 21.59 -23.84
N LEU A 410 -9.48 22.50 -23.20
CA LEU A 410 -10.53 23.28 -23.85
C LEU A 410 -9.96 24.22 -24.93
N GLY A 411 -8.81 24.83 -24.65
CA GLY A 411 -8.07 25.66 -25.62
C GLY A 411 -7.61 24.86 -26.84
N ALA A 412 -7.07 23.65 -26.64
CA ALA A 412 -6.65 22.74 -27.70
C ALA A 412 -7.86 22.22 -28.51
N ALA A 413 -8.94 21.86 -27.83
CA ALA A 413 -10.20 21.42 -28.47
C ALA A 413 -10.75 22.49 -29.43
N ASN A 414 -10.64 23.77 -29.07
CA ASN A 414 -11.06 24.89 -29.92
C ASN A 414 -10.23 25.06 -31.21
N GLN A 415 -8.98 24.58 -31.24
CA GLN A 415 -8.13 24.63 -32.44
C GLN A 415 -8.48 23.53 -33.44
N ASN A 416 -9.03 22.40 -32.97
CA ASN A 416 -9.54 21.28 -33.77
C ASN A 416 -8.58 20.80 -34.87
N THR A 417 -7.27 20.78 -34.59
CA THR A 417 -6.25 20.36 -35.56
C THR A 417 -6.39 18.86 -35.84
N LYS A 418 -6.75 18.52 -37.07
CA LYS A 418 -6.88 17.13 -37.52
C LYS A 418 -5.50 16.55 -37.83
N MET A 419 -5.31 15.28 -37.49
CA MET A 419 -4.15 14.49 -37.90
C MET A 419 -4.60 13.17 -38.51
N THR A 420 -3.93 12.79 -39.59
CA THR A 420 -4.07 11.47 -40.21
C THR A 420 -2.93 10.58 -39.70
N LEU A 421 -3.26 9.41 -39.20
CA LEU A 421 -2.29 8.43 -38.73
C LEU A 421 -2.70 7.02 -39.14
N SER A 422 -1.72 6.14 -39.31
CA SER A 422 -1.98 4.71 -39.45
C SER A 422 -1.77 4.02 -38.11
N ILE A 423 -2.76 3.26 -37.67
CA ILE A 423 -2.76 2.53 -36.40
C ILE A 423 -2.96 1.04 -36.66
N ARG A 424 -2.20 0.23 -35.92
CA ARG A 424 -2.37 -1.21 -35.83
C ARG A 424 -2.50 -1.59 -34.37
N ILE A 425 -3.62 -2.23 -34.02
CA ILE A 425 -3.92 -2.70 -32.67
C ILE A 425 -3.80 -4.22 -32.65
N ASP A 426 -2.92 -4.75 -31.82
CA ASP A 426 -2.58 -6.17 -31.70
C ASP A 426 -2.32 -6.83 -33.08
N LYS A 427 -3.05 -7.90 -33.40
CA LYS A 427 -2.94 -8.66 -34.65
C LYS A 427 -3.90 -8.18 -35.74
N GLN A 428 -4.63 -7.09 -35.51
CA GLN A 428 -5.56 -6.54 -36.49
C GLN A 428 -4.81 -5.91 -37.68
N PRO A 429 -5.43 -5.80 -38.87
CA PRO A 429 -4.84 -5.07 -39.99
C PRO A 429 -4.62 -3.60 -39.65
N SER A 430 -3.60 -3.00 -40.28
CA SER A 430 -3.35 -1.56 -40.14
C SER A 430 -4.51 -0.78 -40.75
N GLN A 431 -5.06 0.17 -40.00
CA GLN A 431 -6.10 1.08 -40.48
C GLN A 431 -5.57 2.51 -40.49
N THR A 432 -6.05 3.31 -41.44
CA THR A 432 -5.77 4.74 -41.47
C THR A 432 -6.95 5.46 -40.82
N ILE A 433 -6.68 6.26 -39.81
CA ILE A 433 -7.70 7.05 -39.12
C ILE A 433 -7.35 8.53 -39.20
N GLU A 434 -8.40 9.35 -39.20
CA GLU A 434 -8.29 10.77 -38.91
C GLU A 434 -8.73 11.00 -37.47
N THR A 435 -7.96 11.76 -36.70
CA THR A 435 -8.28 12.06 -35.31
C THR A 435 -7.75 13.43 -34.92
N THR A 436 -8.31 14.03 -33.87
CA THR A 436 -7.81 15.26 -33.26
C THR A 436 -6.93 14.99 -32.04
N SER A 437 -7.19 13.88 -31.34
CA SER A 437 -6.38 13.41 -30.22
C SER A 437 -6.50 11.91 -30.05
N MET A 438 -5.40 11.28 -29.67
CA MET A 438 -5.36 9.87 -29.29
C MET A 438 -4.50 9.70 -28.05
N VAL A 439 -5.01 8.91 -27.10
CA VAL A 439 -4.35 8.54 -25.85
C VAL A 439 -4.31 7.02 -25.75
N ILE A 440 -3.14 6.51 -25.36
CA ILE A 440 -2.92 5.11 -25.00
C ILE A 440 -2.53 5.11 -23.52
N ALA A 441 -3.42 4.59 -22.66
CA ALA A 441 -3.27 4.65 -21.21
C ALA A 441 -2.98 3.26 -20.61
N ASN A 442 -2.03 3.22 -19.67
CA ASN A 442 -1.79 2.12 -18.75
C ASN A 442 -2.43 2.41 -17.38
N ALA A 443 -2.32 3.66 -16.94
CA ALA A 443 -2.94 4.16 -15.72
C ALA A 443 -3.23 5.64 -15.91
N ALA A 444 -4.28 6.16 -15.30
CA ALA A 444 -4.54 7.58 -15.37
C ALA A 444 -5.34 8.06 -14.14
N PRO A 445 -5.04 9.25 -13.60
CA PRO A 445 -5.97 9.95 -12.74
C PRO A 445 -7.28 10.21 -13.49
N MET A 446 -8.39 10.24 -12.76
CA MET A 446 -9.72 10.60 -13.30
C MET A 446 -9.74 11.97 -13.99
N THR A 447 -8.82 12.87 -13.63
CA THR A 447 -8.69 14.19 -14.25
C THR A 447 -8.14 14.16 -15.69
N THR A 448 -7.56 13.03 -16.12
CA THR A 448 -7.03 12.85 -17.48
C THR A 448 -8.15 12.31 -18.38
N LEU A 449 -9.12 13.18 -18.73
CA LEU A 449 -10.38 12.80 -19.40
C LEU A 449 -10.20 11.93 -20.65
N LEU A 450 -9.22 12.23 -21.51
CA LEU A 450 -8.98 11.44 -22.74
C LEU A 450 -8.48 10.01 -22.47
N ALA A 451 -7.99 9.73 -21.26
CA ALA A 451 -7.64 8.37 -20.84
C ALA A 451 -8.86 7.59 -20.29
N GLN A 452 -10.01 8.22 -20.10
CA GLN A 452 -11.19 7.65 -19.44
C GLN A 452 -12.23 7.11 -20.44
N GLY A 453 -11.77 6.45 -21.52
CA GLY A 453 -12.61 6.12 -22.68
C GLY A 453 -13.85 5.28 -22.35
N ARG A 454 -13.72 4.29 -21.46
CA ARG A 454 -14.83 3.47 -20.93
C ARG A 454 -14.68 3.28 -19.42
N GLY A 455 -14.40 4.37 -18.71
CA GLY A 455 -14.04 4.34 -17.29
C GLY A 455 -12.53 4.36 -17.07
N GLN A 456 -12.11 4.11 -15.84
CA GLN A 456 -10.71 4.26 -15.42
C GLN A 456 -9.82 3.13 -15.95
N PRO A 457 -8.63 3.44 -16.53
CA PRO A 457 -7.68 2.41 -16.95
C PRO A 457 -7.25 1.53 -15.78
N ASN A 458 -7.30 0.21 -15.99
CA ASN A 458 -6.88 -0.77 -14.99
C ASN A 458 -5.39 -1.09 -15.17
N HIS A 459 -4.59 -0.67 -14.19
CA HIS A 459 -3.14 -0.80 -14.20
C HIS A 459 -2.63 -2.22 -13.86
N ALA A 460 -3.50 -3.22 -13.81
CA ALA A 460 -3.16 -4.60 -13.44
C ALA A 460 -3.85 -5.67 -14.31
N ASP A 461 -4.54 -5.28 -15.39
CA ASP A 461 -5.30 -6.18 -16.26
C ASP A 461 -4.50 -6.73 -17.47
N GLY A 462 -3.25 -6.28 -17.62
CA GLY A 462 -2.36 -6.65 -18.70
C GLY A 462 -2.69 -5.99 -20.04
N LYS A 463 -3.44 -4.89 -20.07
CA LYS A 463 -3.88 -4.20 -21.29
C LYS A 463 -3.63 -2.69 -21.22
N LEU A 464 -3.76 -2.06 -22.38
CA LEU A 464 -3.71 -0.62 -22.60
C LEU A 464 -5.08 -0.15 -23.09
N ASP A 465 -5.56 0.97 -22.57
CA ASP A 465 -6.76 1.64 -23.04
C ASP A 465 -6.41 2.62 -24.17
N VAL A 466 -6.84 2.29 -25.38
CA VAL A 466 -6.63 3.11 -26.58
C VAL A 466 -7.89 3.91 -26.86
N THR A 467 -7.81 5.23 -26.66
CA THR A 467 -8.92 6.15 -26.88
C THR A 467 -8.54 7.17 -27.94
N TRP A 468 -9.39 7.38 -28.94
CA TRP A 468 -9.21 8.46 -29.92
C TRP A 468 -10.52 9.14 -30.27
N LEU A 469 -10.42 10.40 -30.66
CA LEU A 469 -11.57 11.22 -31.00
C LEU A 469 -11.83 11.22 -32.51
N THR A 470 -13.10 11.15 -32.90
CA THR A 470 -13.49 11.37 -34.29
C THR A 470 -13.48 12.87 -34.59
N PRO A 471 -12.86 13.33 -35.69
CA PRO A 471 -12.85 14.73 -36.06
C PRO A 471 -14.27 15.24 -36.31
N SER A 472 -14.76 16.16 -35.47
CA SER A 472 -16.04 16.82 -35.70
C SER A 472 -15.92 17.91 -36.77
N VAL A 473 -16.98 18.09 -37.56
CA VAL A 473 -17.13 19.19 -38.53
C VAL A 473 -17.27 20.55 -37.82
N THR A 474 -17.82 20.57 -36.61
CA THR A 474 -18.03 21.77 -35.79
C THR A 474 -17.24 21.74 -34.49
N LYS A 475 -16.73 22.90 -34.05
CA LYS A 475 -16.00 23.06 -32.76
C LYS A 475 -16.81 22.55 -31.57
N THR A 476 -18.13 22.71 -31.62
CA THR A 476 -19.08 22.24 -30.60
C THR A 476 -19.04 20.72 -30.43
N GLY A 477 -18.83 19.95 -31.50
CA GLY A 477 -18.76 18.49 -31.43
C GLY A 477 -17.52 17.97 -30.69
N THR A 478 -16.39 18.67 -30.77
CA THR A 478 -15.17 18.33 -29.99
C THR A 478 -15.35 18.65 -28.51
N VAL A 479 -16.12 19.70 -28.17
CA VAL A 479 -16.47 19.99 -26.76
C VAL A 479 -17.45 18.94 -26.22
N LEU A 480 -18.41 18.51 -27.05
CA LEU A 480 -19.35 17.45 -26.71
C LEU A 480 -18.64 16.11 -26.46
N SER A 481 -17.64 15.73 -27.25
CA SER A 481 -16.87 14.49 -27.00
C SER A 481 -16.04 14.54 -25.72
N LEU A 482 -15.56 15.72 -25.32
CA LEU A 482 -14.92 15.90 -24.01
C LEU A 482 -15.92 15.84 -22.85
N ALA A 483 -17.11 16.43 -23.01
CA ALA A 483 -18.19 16.33 -22.03
C ALA A 483 -18.68 14.88 -21.88
N GLU A 484 -18.73 14.14 -22.98
CA GLU A 484 -19.03 12.71 -23.05
C GLU A 484 -18.04 11.88 -22.23
N LEU A 485 -16.73 12.12 -22.39
CA LEU A 485 -15.69 11.45 -21.60
C LEU A 485 -15.75 11.80 -20.11
N ALA A 486 -16.03 13.07 -19.79
CA ALA A 486 -16.22 13.49 -18.40
C ALA A 486 -17.43 12.81 -17.76
N LEU A 487 -18.54 12.68 -18.49
CA LEU A 487 -19.73 12.01 -18.01
C LEU A 487 -19.52 10.49 -17.88
N THR A 488 -18.85 9.87 -18.85
CA THR A 488 -18.49 8.44 -18.81
C THR A 488 -17.58 8.14 -17.62
N SER A 489 -16.60 9.01 -17.34
CA SER A 489 -15.73 8.90 -16.18
C SER A 489 -16.47 9.04 -14.84
N LEU A 490 -17.57 9.79 -14.80
CA LEU A 490 -18.38 9.97 -13.59
C LEU A 490 -19.44 8.88 -13.39
N LEU A 491 -20.02 8.37 -14.47
CA LEU A 491 -21.17 7.45 -14.44
C LEU A 491 -20.79 6.00 -14.73
N ASP A 492 -19.52 5.72 -15.03
CA ASP A 492 -18.98 4.40 -15.43
C ASP A 492 -19.81 3.68 -16.52
N THR A 493 -20.50 4.47 -17.33
CA THR A 493 -21.39 3.99 -18.39
C THR A 493 -20.96 4.64 -19.70
N PRO A 494 -20.80 3.86 -20.79
CA PRO A 494 -20.37 4.41 -22.07
C PRO A 494 -21.49 5.29 -22.63
N VAL A 495 -21.27 6.59 -22.57
CA VAL A 495 -22.15 7.57 -23.20
C VAL A 495 -21.53 7.86 -24.56
N GLY A 496 -22.23 7.64 -25.68
CA GLY A 496 -21.99 8.39 -26.92
C GLY A 496 -21.30 7.72 -28.12
N ARG A 497 -21.13 8.55 -29.17
CA ARG A 497 -20.87 8.20 -30.60
C ARG A 497 -19.59 8.82 -31.16
N PHE A 498 -18.92 9.70 -30.41
CA PHE A 498 -17.83 10.55 -30.91
C PHE A 498 -16.43 10.16 -30.40
N THR A 499 -16.40 9.15 -29.53
CA THR A 499 -15.19 8.59 -28.93
C THR A 499 -15.06 7.14 -29.37
N HIS A 500 -13.85 6.75 -29.74
CA HIS A 500 -13.51 5.36 -29.98
C HIS A 500 -12.65 4.86 -28.84
N HIS A 501 -12.95 3.66 -28.35
CA HIS A 501 -12.21 3.01 -27.29
C HIS A 501 -12.01 1.53 -27.61
N GLN A 502 -10.79 1.05 -27.39
CA GLN A 502 -10.44 -0.36 -27.48
C GLN A 502 -9.29 -0.68 -26.52
N GLN A 503 -9.35 -1.86 -25.89
CA GLN A 503 -8.21 -2.38 -25.14
C GLN A 503 -7.22 -3.14 -26.04
N ALA A 504 -5.93 -3.03 -25.73
CA ALA A 504 -4.87 -3.63 -26.55
C ALA A 504 -3.67 -4.08 -25.72
N THR A 505 -2.90 -5.04 -26.22
CA THR A 505 -1.58 -5.39 -25.65
C THR A 505 -0.43 -4.74 -26.41
N HIS A 506 -0.64 -4.46 -27.71
CA HIS A 506 0.32 -3.83 -28.60
C HIS A 506 -0.37 -2.81 -29.50
N VAL A 507 0.16 -1.58 -29.51
CA VAL A 507 -0.29 -0.51 -30.41
C VAL A 507 0.90 -0.03 -31.23
N ALA A 508 0.78 -0.07 -32.55
CA ALA A 508 1.75 0.52 -33.46
C ALA A 508 1.09 1.68 -34.22
N VAL A 509 1.72 2.86 -34.15
CA VAL A 509 1.24 4.09 -34.79
C VAL A 509 2.29 4.57 -35.78
N ARG A 510 1.88 5.03 -36.96
CA ARG A 510 2.74 5.68 -37.95
C ARG A 510 2.12 7.00 -38.39
N PHE A 511 2.97 8.01 -38.45
CA PHE A 511 2.61 9.35 -38.88
C PHE A 511 3.19 9.62 -40.28
N PRO A 512 2.48 10.38 -41.14
CA PRO A 512 3.01 10.82 -42.43
C PRO A 512 4.30 11.65 -42.29
N HIS A 513 4.37 12.49 -41.26
CA HIS A 513 5.51 13.36 -40.95
C HIS A 513 5.98 13.14 -39.51
N THR A 514 7.12 13.70 -39.14
CA THR A 514 7.59 13.64 -37.74
C THR A 514 6.61 14.40 -36.86
N THR A 515 6.07 13.71 -35.86
CA THR A 515 5.03 14.22 -34.98
C THR A 515 5.54 14.24 -33.55
N ASP A 516 5.21 15.33 -32.87
CA ASP A 516 5.42 15.44 -31.44
C ASP A 516 4.41 14.54 -30.71
N TYR A 517 4.87 13.85 -29.67
CA TYR A 517 4.04 13.02 -28.82
C TYR A 517 4.48 13.15 -27.37
N VAL A 518 3.65 12.67 -26.45
CA VAL A 518 3.85 12.79 -25.02
C VAL A 518 3.98 11.40 -24.40
N ILE A 519 4.90 11.24 -23.47
CA ILE A 519 4.90 10.12 -22.51
C ILE A 519 4.90 10.72 -21.11
N ASP A 520 3.90 10.40 -20.29
CA ASP A 520 3.80 10.82 -18.88
C ASP A 520 4.07 12.33 -18.64
N GLY A 521 3.70 13.20 -19.59
CA GLY A 521 3.93 14.65 -19.49
C GLY A 521 5.22 15.17 -20.14
N GLU A 522 6.09 14.32 -20.65
CA GLU A 522 7.31 14.71 -21.37
C GLU A 522 7.12 14.62 -22.90
N ILE A 523 7.60 15.64 -23.63
CA ILE A 523 7.44 15.75 -25.08
C ILE A 523 8.60 15.07 -25.82
N TYR A 524 8.27 14.31 -26.85
CA TYR A 524 9.18 13.58 -27.72
C TYR A 524 8.78 13.74 -29.19
N ARG A 525 9.65 13.34 -30.13
CA ARG A 525 9.40 13.40 -31.58
C ARG A 525 9.79 12.10 -32.26
N ASP A 526 8.90 11.55 -33.07
CA ASP A 526 9.16 10.40 -33.92
C ASP A 526 8.15 10.36 -35.09
N ARG A 527 8.39 9.51 -36.08
CA ARG A 527 7.43 9.19 -37.16
C ARG A 527 6.63 7.92 -36.87
N LYS A 528 7.03 7.14 -35.85
CA LYS A 528 6.35 5.92 -35.44
C LYS A 528 6.32 5.78 -33.92
N LEU A 529 5.30 5.12 -33.40
CA LEU A 529 5.22 4.68 -32.00
C LEU A 529 5.02 3.16 -31.98
N ASP A 530 5.84 2.44 -31.23
CA ASP A 530 5.64 1.03 -30.90
C ASP A 530 5.42 0.95 -29.39
N ILE A 531 4.18 0.70 -28.99
CA ILE A 531 3.72 0.76 -27.59
C ILE A 531 3.29 -0.64 -27.17
N ARG A 532 3.93 -1.21 -26.16
CA ARG A 532 3.62 -2.56 -25.66
C ARG A 532 3.43 -2.55 -24.15
N ILE A 533 2.42 -3.28 -23.69
CA ILE A 533 2.24 -3.54 -22.27
C ILE A 533 3.32 -4.49 -21.75
N GLN A 534 3.72 -4.30 -20.50
CA GLN A 534 4.58 -5.17 -19.71
C GLN A 534 3.82 -5.55 -18.43
N PRO A 535 3.09 -6.68 -18.45
CA PRO A 535 2.25 -7.07 -17.32
C PRO A 535 3.05 -7.30 -16.04
N ARG A 536 2.55 -6.78 -14.90
CA ARG A 536 3.08 -6.94 -13.54
C ARG A 536 4.57 -6.64 -13.41
N SER A 537 5.05 -5.74 -14.27
CA SER A 537 6.48 -5.49 -14.46
C SER A 537 7.09 -4.57 -13.43
N LEU A 538 6.30 -3.77 -12.71
CA LEU A 538 6.80 -2.89 -11.66
C LEU A 538 6.21 -3.27 -10.30
N SER A 539 7.06 -3.51 -9.31
CA SER A 539 6.62 -3.59 -7.92
C SER A 539 6.62 -2.20 -7.29
N ILE A 540 5.50 -1.80 -6.68
CA ILE A 540 5.33 -0.52 -6.01
C ILE A 540 4.71 -0.75 -4.62
N LEU A 541 5.15 0.01 -3.62
CA LEU A 541 4.52 0.03 -2.32
C LEU A 541 3.24 0.86 -2.38
N SER A 542 2.11 0.25 -2.06
CA SER A 542 0.81 0.91 -2.03
C SER A 542 0.07 0.58 -0.73
N PRO A 543 -0.91 1.40 -0.32
CA PRO A 543 -1.89 0.97 0.67
C PRO A 543 -2.47 -0.39 0.23
N ALA A 544 -2.74 -1.29 1.18
CA ALA A 544 -3.48 -2.51 0.82
C ALA A 544 -4.80 -2.10 0.18
N VAL A 545 -5.08 -2.68 -0.99
CA VAL A 545 -6.34 -2.50 -1.71
C VAL A 545 -7.45 -2.98 -0.80
N GLU A 546 -8.42 -2.12 -0.49
CA GLU A 546 -9.74 -2.59 -0.04
C GLU A 546 -10.28 -3.34 -1.25
N ASP A 547 -10.41 -4.67 -1.16
CA ASP A 547 -11.06 -5.45 -2.22
C ASP A 547 -12.45 -4.84 -2.43
N GLU A 548 -12.61 -4.01 -3.47
CA GLU A 548 -13.92 -3.62 -3.96
C GLU A 548 -14.64 -4.92 -4.31
N GLU A 549 -15.82 -5.07 -3.73
CA GLU A 549 -16.68 -6.24 -3.81
C GLU A 549 -16.78 -6.73 -5.26
N THR A 550 -16.20 -7.90 -5.55
CA THR A 550 -16.70 -8.73 -6.64
C THR A 550 -17.89 -9.53 -6.09
N ASP A 551 -19.06 -9.01 -6.47
CA ASP A 551 -20.44 -9.52 -6.41
C ASP A 551 -21.12 -9.71 -5.04
#